data_AF-A0AAW1D9U9-F1
#
_entry.id   AF-A0AAW1D9U9-F1
#
_cell.length_a   1.000
_cell.length_b   1.000
_cell.length_c   1.000
_cell.angle_alpha   90.00
_cell.angle_beta   90.00
_cell.angle_gamma   90.00
#
_symmetry.space_group_name_H-M   'P 1'
#
loop_
_entity.id
_entity.type
_entity.pdbx_description
1 polymer ?
#
loop_
_entity_poly.entity_id
_entity_poly.type
_entity_poly.pdbx_seq_one_letter_code
_entity_poly.pdbx_strand_id
1 'polypeptide(L)'
;MSNSITAADVCSELAPSDPSVPCISLDPYLSPSEEGYTEAITKPCLPDPCRASELCYVSRNCEAGDIHCKPFQCAPGCKLGELSPLIVPSGSYARIPTTVNSQKGCHKICECTPQGTVTRCQSVSCVPQEHCQIGNDRMEHGSSFFRDCNACACHTGDIICSNRQCSDTSLGITDITFTTLPCNCPPHYIPVCAWNGVTYASSCLAKCVGLSDGDYWTGACSSINPCYENPCADNEICVIKRRVCLPSQEKNCPQYVCVNKMITCSHQPKDLVCSTSGELKPNPCSLLVQHQLELAYFGECLKGCNDDGTVCGVDGNTYSSECQAHARLIAVDYAGPCITIGLIDAEPKKQCTKSVTCPELPESDCLGVTPPGACCPICTGALKVLYSQKYIDRIVLNMDSELAESFLVENMLKALGRQIQVAECTLRGHLTIENDLIVLVTTTKRNPSRIQLEACVLEAEKIAVLIQRSSPRIVSELGLSALITATIVHQPNKSAANSLSSAAITSILCLCVAAMFTAR
;
A
#
# COMPACT_ATOMS: atom_id res chain seq x y z
N MET A 1 42.09 19.11 -13.77
CA MET A 1 41.31 18.49 -14.87
C MET A 1 40.40 17.47 -14.22
N SER A 2 39.13 17.82 -14.02
CA SER A 2 38.13 16.93 -13.42
C SER A 2 37.65 15.96 -14.49
N ASN A 3 37.97 14.68 -14.35
CA ASN A 3 37.36 13.64 -15.19
C ASN A 3 35.88 13.56 -14.85
N SER A 4 35.04 14.16 -15.68
CA SER A 4 33.60 13.98 -15.60
C SER A 4 33.28 12.57 -16.07
N ILE A 5 32.99 11.68 -15.13
CA ILE A 5 32.45 10.35 -15.43
C ILE A 5 31.09 10.57 -16.09
N THR A 6 30.92 10.09 -17.32
CA THR A 6 29.65 10.18 -18.04
C THR A 6 28.71 9.05 -17.63
N ALA A 7 27.40 9.19 -17.88
CA ALA A 7 26.44 8.11 -17.64
C ALA A 7 26.82 6.82 -18.39
N ALA A 8 27.42 6.94 -19.58
CA ALA A 8 27.90 5.82 -20.38
C ALA A 8 29.06 5.07 -19.72
N ASP A 9 29.98 5.79 -19.05
CA ASP A 9 31.11 5.18 -18.34
C ASP A 9 30.61 4.35 -17.14
N VAL A 10 29.68 4.90 -16.36
CA VAL A 10 29.05 4.20 -15.22
C VAL A 10 28.26 2.98 -15.70
N CYS A 11 27.48 3.12 -16.78
CA CYS A 11 26.70 2.00 -17.32
C CYS A 11 27.61 0.88 -17.87
N SER A 12 28.75 1.23 -18.47
CA SER A 12 29.71 0.24 -18.96
C SER A 12 30.41 -0.52 -17.83
N GLU A 13 30.65 0.14 -16.70
CA GLU A 13 31.24 -0.48 -15.50
C GLU A 13 30.23 -1.36 -14.74
N LEU A 14 28.95 -0.99 -14.76
CA LEU A 14 27.84 -1.74 -14.13
C LEU A 14 27.20 -2.78 -15.06
N ALA A 15 27.60 -2.83 -16.33
CA ALA A 15 27.05 -3.77 -17.30
C ALA A 15 27.36 -5.22 -16.89
N PRO A 16 26.36 -6.13 -16.91
CA PRO A 16 26.60 -7.54 -16.65
C PRO A 16 27.63 -8.11 -17.65
N SER A 17 28.54 -8.95 -17.16
CA SER A 17 29.50 -9.65 -18.03
C SER A 17 28.85 -10.67 -18.96
N ASP A 18 27.62 -11.07 -18.66
CA ASP A 18 26.84 -12.05 -19.42
C ASP A 18 26.03 -11.34 -20.52
N PRO A 19 26.31 -11.59 -21.81
CA PRO A 19 25.65 -10.95 -22.94
C PRO A 19 24.19 -11.38 -23.14
N SER A 20 23.69 -12.36 -22.38
CA SER A 20 22.28 -12.78 -22.39
C SER A 20 21.38 -11.93 -21.49
N VAL A 21 21.96 -11.07 -20.63
CA VAL A 21 21.20 -10.17 -19.76
C VAL A 21 20.74 -8.96 -20.58
N PRO A 22 19.43 -8.65 -20.63
CA PRO A 22 18.93 -7.55 -21.44
C PRO A 22 19.51 -6.21 -20.96
N CYS A 23 20.28 -5.55 -21.82
CA CYS A 23 20.74 -4.19 -21.58
C CYS A 23 19.59 -3.20 -21.73
N ILE A 24 19.50 -2.21 -20.84
CA ILE A 24 18.59 -1.08 -20.98
C ILE A 24 19.19 -0.13 -22.03
N SER A 25 18.47 0.14 -23.12
CA SER A 25 18.92 1.15 -24.08
C SER A 25 18.91 2.52 -23.43
N LEU A 26 20.00 3.27 -23.60
CA LEU A 26 20.10 4.66 -23.16
C LEU A 26 19.53 5.63 -24.19
N ASP A 27 19.26 5.20 -25.43
CA ASP A 27 18.80 6.07 -26.52
C ASP A 27 17.60 6.95 -26.16
N PRO A 28 16.57 6.47 -25.43
CA PRO A 28 15.43 7.30 -25.02
C PRO A 28 15.81 8.48 -24.11
N TYR A 29 16.97 8.41 -23.46
CA TYR A 29 17.47 9.44 -22.53
C TYR A 29 18.54 10.35 -23.16
N LEU A 30 18.96 10.06 -24.40
CA LEU A 30 20.01 10.81 -25.11
C LEU A 30 19.43 11.93 -26.00
N SER A 31 18.14 11.90 -26.31
CA SER A 31 17.41 12.94 -27.03
C SER A 31 16.40 13.66 -26.13
N PRO A 32 16.25 15.00 -26.22
CA PRO A 32 15.18 15.72 -25.55
C PRO A 32 13.81 15.17 -25.93
N SER A 33 12.90 15.03 -24.97
CA SER A 33 11.51 14.63 -25.24
C SER A 33 10.82 15.63 -26.17
N GLU A 34 10.01 15.15 -27.11
CA GLU A 34 9.13 16.00 -27.93
C GLU A 34 7.92 16.53 -27.15
N GLU A 35 7.62 15.95 -25.98
CA GLU A 35 6.60 16.44 -25.06
C GLU A 35 7.15 17.66 -24.31
N GLY A 36 6.49 18.81 -24.50
CA GLY A 36 6.98 20.11 -24.06
C GLY A 36 7.26 20.23 -22.56
N TYR A 37 8.19 21.14 -22.20
CA TYR A 37 8.63 21.49 -20.84
C TYR A 37 7.54 21.84 -19.82
N THR A 38 6.27 21.87 -20.21
CA THR A 38 5.11 22.21 -19.36
C THR A 38 4.62 21.05 -18.48
N GLU A 39 5.08 19.82 -18.72
CA GLU A 39 4.67 18.62 -17.97
C GLU A 39 5.72 18.20 -16.93
N ALA A 40 6.01 19.09 -15.98
CA ALA A 40 7.03 18.83 -14.98
C ALA A 40 6.55 17.84 -13.89
N ILE A 41 7.38 16.85 -13.58
CA ILE A 41 7.31 16.05 -12.35
C ILE A 41 8.04 16.81 -11.25
N THR A 42 7.42 16.95 -10.08
CA THR A 42 8.03 17.67 -8.96
C THR A 42 8.57 16.68 -7.92
N LYS A 43 9.85 16.82 -7.55
CA LYS A 43 10.49 16.06 -6.45
C LYS A 43 11.03 17.00 -5.36
N PRO A 44 10.18 17.55 -4.48
CA PRO A 44 10.56 18.59 -3.52
C PRO A 44 11.63 18.18 -2.51
N CYS A 45 11.77 16.87 -2.27
CA CYS A 45 12.76 16.31 -1.35
C CYS A 45 14.04 15.84 -2.07
N LEU A 46 14.28 16.28 -3.31
CA LEU A 46 15.47 15.94 -4.08
C LEU A 46 16.04 17.19 -4.81
N PRO A 47 17.17 17.76 -4.36
CA PRO A 47 17.94 17.38 -3.16
C PRO A 47 17.15 17.63 -1.87
N ASP A 48 17.50 16.92 -0.79
CA ASP A 48 16.81 17.03 0.50
C ASP A 48 16.96 18.44 1.10
N PRO A 49 15.86 19.21 1.28
CA PRO A 49 15.89 20.56 1.82
C PRO A 49 15.94 20.60 3.36
N CYS A 50 15.78 19.46 4.03
CA CYS A 50 15.68 19.38 5.48
C CYS A 50 17.04 19.22 6.15
N ARG A 51 17.08 19.45 7.48
CA ARG A 51 18.32 19.24 8.24
C ARG A 51 18.63 17.76 8.34
N ALA A 52 19.89 17.43 8.60
CA ALA A 52 20.34 16.03 8.69
C ALA A 52 19.64 15.19 9.79
N SER A 53 18.91 15.79 10.73
CA SER A 53 18.12 15.11 11.77
C SER A 53 16.60 15.13 11.50
N GLU A 54 16.20 15.54 10.31
CA GLU A 54 14.81 15.68 9.90
C GLU A 54 14.55 14.79 8.68
N LEU A 55 13.29 14.37 8.55
CA LEU A 55 12.77 13.69 7.37
C LEU A 55 12.04 14.72 6.51
N CYS A 56 12.33 14.72 5.21
CA CYS A 56 11.56 15.47 4.23
C CYS A 56 10.32 14.68 3.80
N TYR A 57 9.15 15.29 3.99
CA TYR A 57 7.87 14.80 3.48
C TYR A 57 7.39 15.67 2.34
N VAL A 58 6.91 15.05 1.28
CA VAL A 58 6.29 15.75 0.15
C VAL A 58 4.88 16.18 0.53
N SER A 59 4.61 17.47 0.45
CA SER A 59 3.31 18.06 0.77
C SER A 59 2.39 18.00 -0.46
N ARG A 60 1.45 17.04 -0.45
CA ARG A 60 0.55 16.75 -1.59
C ARG A 60 -0.70 17.61 -1.62
N ASN A 61 -1.03 18.27 -0.51
CA ASN A 61 -2.17 19.18 -0.36
C ASN A 61 -1.83 20.62 -0.82
N CYS A 62 -0.71 20.81 -1.52
CA CYS A 62 -0.29 22.11 -2.05
C CYS A 62 -0.58 22.23 -3.55
N GLU A 63 -1.22 23.33 -3.94
CA GLU A 63 -1.41 23.68 -5.35
C GLU A 63 -0.19 24.41 -5.90
N ALA A 64 0.04 24.24 -7.21
CA ALA A 64 1.12 24.94 -7.90
C ALA A 64 0.83 26.46 -7.90
N GLY A 65 1.69 27.25 -7.25
CA GLY A 65 1.58 28.71 -7.20
C GLY A 65 1.04 29.29 -5.88
N ASP A 66 0.63 28.46 -4.92
CA ASP A 66 0.30 28.93 -3.57
C ASP A 66 1.58 29.27 -2.79
N ILE A 67 1.88 30.58 -2.69
CA ILE A 67 3.06 31.12 -1.99
C ILE A 67 3.06 30.73 -0.49
N HIS A 68 1.90 30.42 0.07
CA HIS A 68 1.76 30.02 1.47
C HIS A 68 1.84 28.50 1.69
N CYS A 69 1.85 27.69 0.62
CA CYS A 69 1.95 26.25 0.71
C CYS A 69 3.33 25.76 0.26
N LYS A 70 4.17 25.34 1.23
CA LYS A 70 5.48 24.77 0.91
C LYS A 70 5.28 23.37 0.30
N PRO A 71 5.96 23.02 -0.80
CA PRO A 71 5.81 21.72 -1.45
C PRO A 71 6.43 20.56 -0.66
N PHE A 72 7.06 20.85 0.48
CA PHE A 72 7.59 19.87 1.41
C PHE A 72 7.43 20.33 2.86
N GLN A 73 7.51 19.36 3.78
CA GLN A 73 7.54 19.56 5.21
C GLN A 73 8.71 18.79 5.82
N CYS A 74 9.47 19.45 6.70
CA CYS A 74 10.50 18.80 7.50
C CYS A 74 9.90 18.36 8.83
N ALA A 75 10.09 17.10 9.18
CA ALA A 75 9.64 16.54 10.46
C ALA A 75 10.82 15.93 11.24
N PRO A 76 10.81 16.00 12.57
CA PRO A 76 11.86 15.38 13.36
C PRO A 76 11.86 13.86 13.21
N GLY A 77 13.05 13.28 13.29
CA GLY A 77 13.23 11.83 13.32
C GLY A 77 14.48 11.43 14.09
N CYS A 78 14.67 10.13 14.27
CA CYS A 78 15.81 9.57 14.99
C CYS A 78 16.75 8.86 14.03
N LYS A 79 18.03 9.24 14.06
CA LYS A 79 19.09 8.53 13.33
C LYS A 79 19.35 7.16 13.94
N LEU A 80 19.51 6.14 13.11
CA LEU A 80 19.79 4.76 13.52
C LEU A 80 21.30 4.44 13.54
N GLY A 81 22.10 5.36 14.07
CA GLY A 81 23.56 5.23 14.19
C GLY A 81 24.30 6.45 13.62
N GLU A 82 25.55 6.65 14.05
CA GLU A 82 26.34 7.83 13.68
C GLU A 82 26.71 7.89 12.20
N LEU A 83 27.02 6.74 11.60
CA LEU A 83 27.41 6.61 10.19
C LEU A 83 26.23 6.22 9.28
N SER A 84 25.05 5.98 9.84
CA SER A 84 23.87 5.55 9.10
C SER A 84 23.07 6.76 8.63
N PRO A 85 22.74 6.88 7.32
CA PRO A 85 21.82 7.91 6.83
C PRO A 85 20.35 7.58 7.16
N LEU A 86 20.07 6.45 7.81
CA LEU A 86 18.71 6.01 8.10
C LEU A 86 18.11 6.79 9.27
N ILE A 87 16.93 7.36 9.03
CA ILE A 87 16.15 8.10 10.01
C ILE A 87 14.76 7.48 10.07
N VAL A 88 14.26 7.21 11.28
CA VAL A 88 12.86 6.84 11.49
C VAL A 88 12.06 8.04 11.99
N PRO A 89 10.76 8.16 11.65
CA PRO A 89 9.93 9.26 12.11
C PRO A 89 9.84 9.34 13.63
N SER A 90 9.76 10.56 14.16
CA SER A 90 9.41 10.75 15.57
C SER A 90 8.03 10.18 15.90
N GLY A 91 7.90 9.55 17.07
CA GLY A 91 6.71 8.83 17.51
C GLY A 91 6.56 7.42 16.92
N SER A 92 7.50 6.97 16.08
CA SER A 92 7.52 5.61 15.53
C SER A 92 8.47 4.70 16.30
N TYR A 93 8.37 3.40 16.02
CA TYR A 93 9.27 2.38 16.58
C TYR A 93 10.26 1.90 15.53
N ALA A 94 11.55 1.92 15.90
CA ALA A 94 12.64 1.41 15.11
C ALA A 94 12.93 -0.05 15.43
N ARG A 95 13.09 -0.87 14.40
CA ARG A 95 13.67 -2.20 14.48
C ARG A 95 15.17 -2.13 14.16
N ILE A 96 15.99 -2.32 15.18
CA ILE A 96 17.45 -2.23 15.08
C ILE A 96 18.04 -3.64 15.16
N PRO A 97 18.76 -4.12 14.13
CA PRO A 97 19.41 -5.42 14.18
C PRO A 97 20.48 -5.44 15.27
N THR A 98 20.54 -6.55 16.01
CA THR A 98 21.58 -6.81 17.01
C THR A 98 22.29 -8.12 16.71
N THR A 99 23.53 -8.22 17.16
CA THR A 99 24.29 -9.48 17.12
C THR A 99 24.49 -9.95 18.55
N VAL A 100 23.78 -11.01 18.94
CA VAL A 100 23.96 -11.65 20.25
C VAL A 100 24.62 -13.00 20.01
N ASN A 101 25.80 -13.25 20.58
CA ASN A 101 26.53 -14.53 20.46
C ASN A 101 26.67 -15.05 19.02
N SER A 102 26.90 -14.16 18.04
CA SER A 102 26.99 -14.48 16.60
C SER A 102 25.71 -15.03 15.96
N GLN A 103 24.57 -15.03 16.68
CA GLN A 103 23.27 -15.39 16.12
C GLN A 103 22.71 -14.22 15.30
N LYS A 104 22.25 -14.53 14.09
CA LYS A 104 21.52 -13.61 13.19
C LYS A 104 20.03 -13.61 13.56
N GLY A 105 19.30 -12.58 13.11
CA GLY A 105 17.85 -12.48 13.34
C GLY A 105 17.46 -11.96 14.74
N CYS A 106 18.43 -11.43 15.50
CA CYS A 106 18.17 -10.72 16.74
C CYS A 106 17.89 -9.24 16.46
N HIS A 107 16.91 -8.67 17.16
CA HIS A 107 16.54 -7.27 17.02
C HIS A 107 16.23 -6.64 18.36
N LYS A 108 16.47 -5.34 18.45
CA LYS A 108 15.87 -4.47 19.47
C LYS A 108 14.80 -3.62 18.80
N ILE A 109 13.68 -3.47 19.49
CA ILE A 109 12.63 -2.53 19.14
C ILE A 109 12.80 -1.33 20.06
N CYS A 110 12.96 -0.15 19.49
CA CYS A 110 13.20 1.07 20.24
C CYS A 110 12.24 2.17 19.80
N GLU A 111 11.82 3.02 20.72
CA GLU A 111 10.97 4.16 20.44
C GLU A 111 11.81 5.35 19.95
N CYS A 112 11.34 6.02 18.89
CA CYS A 112 11.90 7.30 18.46
C CYS A 112 11.12 8.45 19.10
N THR A 113 11.76 9.17 20.01
CA THR A 113 11.10 10.22 20.79
C THR A 113 10.93 11.53 20.01
N PRO A 114 10.03 12.44 20.45
CA PRO A 114 9.94 13.83 19.97
C PRO A 114 11.26 14.61 20.02
N GLN A 115 12.17 14.22 20.90
CA GLN A 115 13.49 14.85 21.06
C GLN A 115 14.52 14.35 20.03
N GLY A 116 14.13 13.44 19.13
CA GLY A 116 15.02 12.87 18.11
C GLY A 116 15.99 11.82 18.66
N THR A 117 15.69 11.24 19.83
CA THR A 117 16.50 10.21 20.47
C THR A 117 15.81 8.86 20.43
N VAL A 118 16.60 7.80 20.23
CA VAL A 118 16.12 6.42 20.31
C VAL A 118 16.19 5.97 21.76
N THR A 119 15.04 5.67 22.38
CA THR A 119 14.94 5.24 23.79
C THR A 119 13.99 4.05 23.94
N ARG A 120 13.71 3.61 25.18
CA ARG A 120 12.78 2.49 25.49
C ARG A 120 13.03 1.24 24.63
N CYS A 121 14.30 0.86 24.49
CA CYS A 121 14.71 -0.29 23.69
C CYS A 121 14.43 -1.62 24.41
N GLN A 122 13.55 -2.44 23.82
CA GLN A 122 13.30 -3.80 24.28
C GLN A 122 13.90 -4.81 23.31
N SER A 123 14.58 -5.83 23.85
CA SER A 123 15.13 -6.91 23.03
C SER A 123 14.05 -7.93 22.72
N VAL A 124 13.96 -8.34 21.46
CA VAL A 124 13.07 -9.43 21.02
C VAL A 124 13.90 -10.70 20.91
N SER A 125 13.30 -11.84 21.24
CA SER A 125 13.92 -13.15 21.04
C SER A 125 14.42 -13.31 19.61
N CYS A 126 15.66 -13.77 19.47
CA CYS A 126 16.26 -14.03 18.16
C CYS A 126 15.44 -15.09 17.43
N VAL A 127 15.09 -14.79 16.18
CA VAL A 127 14.34 -15.71 15.33
C VAL A 127 15.31 -16.34 14.34
N PRO A 128 15.52 -17.68 14.38
CA PRO A 128 16.36 -18.35 13.41
C PRO A 128 15.83 -18.11 11.99
N GLN A 129 16.73 -17.75 11.07
CA GLN A 129 16.41 -17.59 9.66
C GLN A 129 16.36 -18.98 8.99
N GLU A 130 15.33 -19.75 9.30
CA GLU A 130 15.16 -21.11 8.78
C GLU A 130 14.74 -21.09 7.31
N HIS A 131 15.19 -22.12 6.59
CA HIS A 131 14.76 -22.40 5.23
C HIS A 131 13.38 -23.06 5.25
N CYS A 132 12.65 -22.92 4.16
CA CYS A 132 11.37 -23.59 3.97
C CYS A 132 11.58 -24.86 3.14
N GLN A 133 10.80 -25.89 3.44
CA GLN A 133 10.88 -27.18 2.75
C GLN A 133 9.58 -27.43 1.99
N ILE A 134 9.67 -27.63 0.66
CA ILE A 134 8.54 -27.97 -0.21
C ILE A 134 8.84 -29.30 -0.88
N GLY A 135 8.28 -30.40 -0.35
CA GLY A 135 8.69 -31.73 -0.77
C GLY A 135 10.19 -31.93 -0.56
N ASN A 136 10.95 -32.09 -1.65
CA ASN A 136 12.41 -32.22 -1.61
C ASN A 136 13.15 -30.88 -1.81
N ASP A 137 12.46 -29.83 -2.25
CA ASP A 137 13.09 -28.56 -2.55
C ASP A 137 13.28 -27.73 -1.28
N ARG A 138 14.47 -27.17 -1.16
CA ARG A 138 14.87 -26.29 -0.07
C ARG A 138 14.90 -24.85 -0.55
N MET A 139 14.05 -24.02 0.05
CA MET A 139 13.91 -22.61 -0.27
C MET A 139 14.57 -21.77 0.83
N GLU A 140 15.57 -20.97 0.46
CA GLU A 140 16.28 -20.12 1.42
C GLU A 140 15.37 -19.00 1.95
N HIS A 141 15.61 -18.58 3.19
CA HIS A 141 14.89 -17.46 3.80
C HIS A 141 15.01 -16.19 2.93
N GLY A 142 13.87 -15.53 2.69
CA GLY A 142 13.78 -14.33 1.85
C GLY A 142 13.60 -14.61 0.37
N SER A 143 13.60 -15.88 -0.05
CA SER A 143 13.26 -16.24 -1.43
C SER A 143 11.76 -16.05 -1.69
N SER A 144 11.45 -15.62 -2.92
CA SER A 144 10.08 -15.54 -3.45
C SER A 144 9.94 -16.46 -4.65
N PHE A 145 8.76 -17.07 -4.81
CA PHE A 145 8.46 -18.01 -5.88
C PHE A 145 6.96 -18.00 -6.16
N PHE A 146 6.54 -18.62 -7.26
CA PHE A 146 5.13 -18.82 -7.57
C PHE A 146 4.75 -20.26 -7.33
N ARG A 147 3.58 -20.46 -6.74
CA ARG A 147 2.90 -21.75 -6.68
C ARG A 147 1.57 -21.60 -7.39
N ASP A 148 1.46 -22.23 -8.55
CA ASP A 148 0.36 -22.01 -9.49
C ASP A 148 0.29 -20.51 -9.85
N CYS A 149 -0.81 -19.84 -9.52
CA CYS A 149 -0.99 -18.40 -9.71
C CYS A 149 -0.73 -17.57 -8.43
N ASN A 150 -0.33 -18.21 -7.33
CA ASN A 150 -0.10 -17.56 -6.05
C ASN A 150 1.36 -17.15 -5.90
N ALA A 151 1.57 -15.88 -5.55
CA ALA A 151 2.87 -15.40 -5.13
C ALA A 151 3.16 -15.93 -3.73
N CYS A 152 4.34 -16.48 -3.50
CA CYS A 152 4.76 -17.06 -2.23
C CYS A 152 6.15 -16.57 -1.83
N ALA A 153 6.42 -16.55 -0.53
CA ALA A 153 7.75 -16.28 0.01
C ALA A 153 8.08 -17.19 1.19
N CYS A 154 9.35 -17.54 1.31
CA CYS A 154 9.89 -18.24 2.47
C CYS A 154 10.35 -17.25 3.55
N HIS A 155 9.72 -17.30 4.72
CA HIS A 155 10.07 -16.42 5.84
C HIS A 155 10.22 -17.21 7.14
N THR A 156 11.45 -17.34 7.65
CA THR A 156 11.78 -18.01 8.91
C THR A 156 11.13 -19.40 9.04
N GLY A 157 11.27 -20.23 8.01
CA GLY A 157 10.67 -21.58 7.94
C GLY A 157 9.19 -21.63 7.53
N ASP A 158 8.49 -20.49 7.52
CA ASP A 158 7.09 -20.41 7.12
C ASP A 158 6.96 -20.05 5.63
N ILE A 159 6.11 -20.80 4.91
CA ILE A 159 5.72 -20.46 3.53
C ILE A 159 4.46 -19.62 3.60
N ILE A 160 4.56 -18.38 3.11
CA ILE A 160 3.47 -17.41 3.12
C ILE A 160 3.12 -17.10 1.67
N CYS A 161 1.87 -17.35 1.29
CA CYS A 161 1.38 -17.18 -0.07
C CYS A 161 0.15 -16.26 -0.12
N SER A 162 -0.07 -15.62 -1.26
CA SER A 162 -1.38 -15.05 -1.59
C SER A 162 -2.44 -16.15 -1.62
N ASN A 163 -3.71 -15.78 -1.39
CA ASN A 163 -4.83 -16.72 -1.41
C ASN A 163 -5.73 -16.52 -2.63
N ARG A 164 -5.12 -16.51 -3.83
CA ARG A 164 -5.84 -16.44 -5.11
C ARG A 164 -6.32 -17.83 -5.50
N GLN A 165 -7.58 -17.89 -5.94
CA GLN A 165 -8.12 -19.09 -6.56
C GLN A 165 -7.59 -19.23 -8.00
N CYS A 166 -6.74 -20.23 -8.24
CA CYS A 166 -6.15 -20.47 -9.55
C CYS A 166 -7.09 -21.31 -10.40
N SER A 167 -7.37 -20.86 -11.63
CA SER A 167 -8.14 -21.65 -12.59
C SER A 167 -7.27 -22.76 -13.16
N ASP A 168 -7.69 -24.02 -12.97
CA ASP A 168 -7.01 -25.16 -13.57
C ASP A 168 -7.46 -25.32 -15.03
N THR A 169 -6.76 -24.62 -15.94
CA THR A 169 -7.03 -24.70 -17.39
C THR A 169 -6.49 -25.98 -18.02
N SER A 170 -5.82 -26.86 -17.26
CA SER A 170 -5.16 -28.07 -17.78
C SER A 170 -6.14 -29.14 -18.27
N LEU A 171 -7.42 -29.06 -17.92
CA LEU A 171 -8.45 -30.05 -18.30
C LEU A 171 -9.46 -29.58 -19.35
N GLY A 172 -9.40 -28.33 -19.83
CA GLY A 172 -10.32 -27.83 -20.85
C GLY A 172 -11.81 -27.83 -20.46
N ILE A 173 -12.11 -28.06 -19.17
CA ILE A 173 -13.46 -28.01 -18.61
C ILE A 173 -13.60 -26.65 -17.90
N THR A 174 -14.41 -25.76 -18.46
CA THR A 174 -14.88 -24.57 -17.75
C THR A 174 -15.84 -25.04 -16.66
N ASP A 175 -15.37 -25.14 -15.41
CA ASP A 175 -16.24 -25.43 -14.29
C ASP A 175 -17.26 -24.29 -14.12
N ILE A 176 -18.54 -24.62 -14.30
CA ILE A 176 -19.69 -23.71 -14.25
C ILE A 176 -19.84 -23.11 -12.84
N THR A 177 -19.19 -23.71 -11.84
CA THR A 177 -19.20 -23.24 -10.46
C THR A 177 -18.07 -22.26 -10.14
N PHE A 178 -17.07 -22.08 -11.01
CA PHE A 178 -15.90 -21.24 -10.73
C PHE A 178 -16.28 -19.76 -10.65
N THR A 179 -16.38 -19.24 -9.43
CA THR A 179 -16.28 -17.80 -9.18
C THR A 179 -14.79 -17.49 -9.05
N THR A 180 -14.35 -16.37 -9.61
CA THR A 180 -12.97 -15.92 -9.40
C THR A 180 -12.73 -15.36 -7.99
N LEU A 181 -13.75 -15.39 -7.13
CA LEU A 181 -13.66 -15.01 -5.73
C LEU A 181 -13.07 -16.16 -4.89
N PRO A 182 -12.34 -15.86 -3.81
CA PRO A 182 -11.77 -16.88 -2.93
C PRO A 182 -12.82 -17.88 -2.39
N CYS A 183 -12.40 -19.13 -2.22
CA CYS A 183 -13.24 -20.26 -1.77
C CYS A 183 -14.51 -20.48 -2.59
N ASN A 184 -14.50 -20.06 -3.86
CA ASN A 184 -15.61 -20.17 -4.78
C ASN A 184 -16.90 -19.47 -4.26
N CYS A 185 -16.72 -18.40 -3.48
CA CYS A 185 -17.84 -17.67 -2.89
C CYS A 185 -18.71 -17.00 -3.98
N PRO A 186 -20.05 -17.03 -3.86
CA PRO A 186 -20.92 -16.30 -4.76
C PRO A 186 -20.67 -14.78 -4.72
N PRO A 187 -20.81 -14.05 -5.84
CA PRO A 187 -20.63 -12.60 -5.89
C PRO A 187 -21.87 -11.85 -5.35
N HIS A 188 -22.32 -12.22 -4.15
CA HIS A 188 -23.39 -11.51 -3.44
C HIS A 188 -22.81 -10.46 -2.51
N TYR A 189 -23.49 -9.32 -2.43
CA TYR A 189 -23.12 -8.22 -1.55
C TYR A 189 -24.10 -8.14 -0.37
N ILE A 190 -23.76 -8.87 0.68
CA ILE A 190 -24.44 -8.89 1.98
C ILE A 190 -23.33 -8.75 3.03
N PRO A 191 -22.85 -7.51 3.26
CA PRO A 191 -21.58 -7.30 3.91
C PRO A 191 -21.60 -7.68 5.39
N VAL A 192 -20.43 -8.06 5.88
CA VAL A 192 -20.15 -8.29 7.30
C VAL A 192 -18.91 -7.50 7.73
N CYS A 193 -18.91 -7.03 8.97
CA CYS A 193 -17.79 -6.31 9.57
C CYS A 193 -17.08 -7.24 10.53
N ALA A 194 -15.81 -7.53 10.28
CA ALA A 194 -15.01 -8.37 11.17
C ALA A 194 -14.47 -7.58 12.38
N TRP A 195 -14.11 -8.30 13.45
CA TRP A 195 -13.51 -7.72 14.67
C TRP A 195 -12.29 -6.85 14.37
N ASN A 196 -11.56 -7.13 13.29
CA ASN A 196 -10.36 -6.41 12.89
C ASN A 196 -10.65 -5.13 12.07
N GLY A 197 -11.92 -4.77 11.87
CA GLY A 197 -12.34 -3.56 11.15
C GLY A 197 -12.37 -3.70 9.62
N VAL A 198 -12.25 -4.92 9.09
CA VAL A 198 -12.38 -5.20 7.65
C VAL A 198 -13.83 -5.50 7.29
N THR A 199 -14.32 -4.88 6.21
CA THR A 199 -15.60 -5.22 5.60
C THR A 199 -15.40 -6.33 4.57
N TYR A 200 -16.10 -7.45 4.73
CA TYR A 200 -16.19 -8.49 3.71
C TYR A 200 -17.55 -8.39 3.02
N ALA A 201 -17.58 -8.53 1.69
CA ALA A 201 -18.84 -8.43 0.93
C ALA A 201 -19.85 -9.54 1.27
N SER A 202 -19.42 -10.64 1.88
CA SER A 202 -20.30 -11.70 2.37
C SER A 202 -19.68 -12.47 3.54
N SER A 203 -20.53 -13.16 4.32
CA SER A 203 -20.07 -14.10 5.35
C SER A 203 -19.26 -15.27 4.77
N CYS A 204 -19.49 -15.67 3.52
CA CYS A 204 -18.68 -16.67 2.83
C CYS A 204 -17.22 -16.22 2.71
N LEU A 205 -17.00 -14.96 2.28
CA LEU A 205 -15.66 -14.40 2.14
C LEU A 205 -14.97 -14.23 3.49
N ALA A 206 -15.69 -13.80 4.52
CA ALA A 206 -15.16 -13.75 5.89
C ALA A 206 -14.69 -15.13 6.38
N LYS A 207 -15.49 -16.18 6.15
CA LYS A 207 -15.11 -17.56 6.48
C LYS A 207 -13.94 -18.07 5.64
N CYS A 208 -13.85 -17.65 4.38
CA CYS A 208 -12.77 -18.05 3.48
C CYS A 208 -11.39 -17.62 3.98
N VAL A 209 -11.30 -16.46 4.63
CA VAL A 209 -10.06 -15.96 5.23
C VAL A 209 -9.85 -16.44 6.68
N GLY A 210 -10.65 -17.41 7.15
CA GLY A 210 -10.48 -18.08 8.43
C GLY A 210 -11.27 -17.49 9.61
N LEU A 211 -12.21 -16.57 9.37
CA LEU A 211 -13.07 -16.03 10.43
C LEU A 211 -14.21 -17.00 10.79
N SER A 212 -14.51 -17.10 12.08
CA SER A 212 -15.66 -17.85 12.61
C SER A 212 -16.91 -16.98 12.74
N ASP A 213 -18.08 -17.56 12.98
CA ASP A 213 -19.34 -16.80 13.09
C ASP A 213 -19.37 -15.77 14.23
N GLY A 214 -18.53 -15.93 15.26
CA GLY A 214 -18.37 -14.96 16.35
C GLY A 214 -17.36 -13.85 16.06
N ASP A 215 -16.72 -13.87 14.89
CA ASP A 215 -15.63 -12.95 14.55
C ASP A 215 -16.09 -11.75 13.72
N TYR A 216 -17.37 -11.70 13.34
CA TYR A 216 -17.94 -10.64 12.53
C TYR A 216 -19.41 -10.37 12.86
N TRP A 217 -19.88 -9.18 12.50
CA TRP A 217 -21.27 -8.74 12.65
C TRP A 217 -21.89 -8.41 11.30
N THR A 218 -23.21 -8.50 11.21
CA THR A 218 -23.96 -8.14 10.00
C THR A 218 -23.82 -6.65 9.68
N GLY A 219 -23.64 -6.34 8.39
CA GLY A 219 -23.45 -4.97 7.90
C GLY A 219 -21.98 -4.66 7.61
N ALA A 220 -21.74 -3.69 6.73
CA ALA A 220 -20.39 -3.18 6.50
C ALA A 220 -19.87 -2.45 7.74
N CYS A 221 -18.55 -2.43 7.97
CA CYS A 221 -17.96 -1.66 9.07
C CYS A 221 -18.33 -0.18 8.99
N SER A 222 -18.52 0.37 7.77
CA SER A 222 -19.00 1.73 7.58
C SER A 222 -20.36 2.00 8.24
N SER A 223 -21.25 1.00 8.26
CA SER A 223 -22.64 1.10 8.70
C SER A 223 -22.86 0.86 10.20
N ILE A 224 -21.89 0.26 10.89
CA ILE A 224 -22.01 -0.04 12.33
C ILE A 224 -21.54 1.17 13.14
N ASN A 225 -22.38 1.67 14.04
CA ASN A 225 -22.01 2.76 14.95
C ASN A 225 -21.38 2.21 16.24
N PRO A 226 -20.04 2.29 16.41
CA PRO A 226 -19.38 1.77 17.61
C PRO A 226 -19.69 2.59 18.87
N CYS A 227 -20.23 3.81 18.73
CA CYS A 227 -20.58 4.67 19.86
C CYS A 227 -22.00 4.43 20.40
N TYR A 228 -22.79 3.53 19.80
CA TYR A 228 -24.19 3.33 20.16
C TYR A 228 -24.38 2.88 21.61
N GLU A 229 -23.54 1.97 22.10
CA GLU A 229 -23.59 1.44 23.48
C GLU A 229 -22.84 2.32 24.49
N ASN A 230 -22.51 3.58 24.14
CA ASN A 230 -21.77 4.52 24.98
C ASN A 230 -20.51 3.92 25.62
N PRO A 231 -19.52 3.49 24.82
CA PRO A 231 -18.37 2.76 25.33
C PRO A 231 -17.32 3.64 26.04
N CYS A 232 -17.55 4.94 26.15
CA CYS A 232 -16.67 5.92 26.80
C CYS A 232 -17.24 6.34 28.16
N ALA A 233 -16.41 6.93 29.03
CA ALA A 233 -16.88 7.44 30.31
C ALA A 233 -17.81 8.66 30.14
N ASP A 234 -18.63 8.97 31.16
CA ASP A 234 -19.62 10.06 31.12
C ASP A 234 -19.01 11.44 30.77
N ASN A 235 -17.78 11.68 31.22
CA ASN A 235 -17.02 12.90 30.96
C ASN A 235 -16.27 12.89 29.62
N GLU A 236 -16.55 11.94 28.74
CA GLU A 236 -15.91 11.79 27.44
C GLU A 236 -16.93 11.86 26.30
N ILE A 237 -16.44 12.14 25.09
CA ILE A 237 -17.21 12.08 23.84
C ILE A 237 -16.67 10.90 23.04
N CYS A 238 -17.54 9.95 22.69
CA CYS A 238 -17.18 8.88 21.77
C CYS A 238 -17.13 9.43 20.34
N VAL A 239 -16.00 9.24 19.67
CA VAL A 239 -15.77 9.67 18.28
C VAL A 239 -15.40 8.46 17.45
N ILE A 240 -16.14 8.20 16.37
CA ILE A 240 -15.89 7.07 15.48
C ILE A 240 -14.54 7.27 14.78
N LYS A 241 -13.59 6.36 14.99
CA LYS A 241 -12.27 6.33 14.36
C LYS A 241 -12.01 4.92 13.83
N ARG A 242 -12.48 4.68 12.60
CA ARG A 242 -12.39 3.37 11.93
C ARG A 242 -10.93 2.98 11.71
N ARG A 243 -10.59 1.72 11.89
CA ARG A 243 -9.21 1.23 11.70
C ARG A 243 -9.20 -0.24 11.32
N VAL A 244 -8.20 -0.66 10.56
CA VAL A 244 -7.94 -2.07 10.25
C VAL A 244 -6.73 -2.53 11.03
N CYS A 245 -6.94 -3.49 11.94
CA CYS A 245 -5.89 -4.05 12.79
C CYS A 245 -5.40 -5.38 12.22
N LEU A 246 -4.09 -5.54 12.05
CA LEU A 246 -3.51 -6.83 11.71
C LEU A 246 -3.29 -7.75 12.93
N PRO A 247 -2.91 -7.28 14.14
CA PRO A 247 -2.69 -8.17 15.28
C PRO A 247 -3.94 -8.97 15.67
N SER A 248 -3.83 -10.30 15.78
CA SER A 248 -5.00 -11.21 15.83
C SER A 248 -5.39 -11.70 17.23
N GLN A 249 -4.49 -11.60 18.20
CA GLN A 249 -4.55 -12.47 19.38
C GLN A 249 -5.51 -12.04 20.49
N GLU A 250 -5.75 -10.73 20.64
CA GLU A 250 -6.70 -10.20 21.63
C GLU A 250 -8.05 -9.84 21.02
N LYS A 251 -8.21 -9.96 19.70
CA LYS A 251 -9.37 -9.48 18.93
C LYS A 251 -9.84 -8.07 19.32
N ASN A 252 -8.92 -7.24 19.80
CA ASN A 252 -9.18 -5.89 20.24
C ASN A 252 -8.80 -4.91 19.14
N CYS A 253 -9.80 -4.28 18.51
CA CYS A 253 -9.58 -3.28 17.47
C CYS A 253 -10.61 -2.15 17.60
N PRO A 254 -10.45 -1.24 18.57
CA PRO A 254 -11.44 -0.19 18.85
C PRO A 254 -11.71 0.68 17.62
N GLN A 255 -12.98 0.72 17.18
CA GLN A 255 -13.42 1.54 16.04
C GLN A 255 -13.80 2.97 16.42
N TYR A 256 -13.41 3.39 17.63
CA TYR A 256 -13.68 4.71 18.22
C TYR A 256 -12.48 5.20 19.03
N VAL A 257 -12.52 6.47 19.41
CA VAL A 257 -11.67 7.08 20.43
C VAL A 257 -12.54 7.86 21.41
N CYS A 258 -12.13 7.91 22.67
CA CYS A 258 -12.82 8.69 23.71
C CYS A 258 -12.10 10.02 23.91
N VAL A 259 -12.83 11.12 23.74
CA VAL A 259 -12.29 12.48 23.85
C VAL A 259 -12.69 13.05 25.20
N ASN A 260 -11.70 13.33 26.04
CA ASN A 260 -11.96 13.83 27.40
C ASN A 260 -12.44 15.29 27.37
N LYS A 261 -13.60 15.58 27.98
CA LYS A 261 -14.17 16.95 28.02
C LYS A 261 -13.51 17.84 29.08
N MET A 262 -12.86 17.24 30.09
CA MET A 262 -12.34 17.93 31.28
C MET A 262 -10.91 18.45 31.08
N ILE A 263 -10.16 17.85 30.16
CA ILE A 263 -8.79 18.26 29.85
C ILE A 263 -8.82 19.36 28.80
N THR A 264 -8.15 20.49 29.06
CA THR A 264 -7.98 21.58 28.09
C THR A 264 -7.51 21.03 26.74
N CYS A 265 -8.24 21.33 25.66
CA CYS A 265 -7.96 20.73 24.35
C CYS A 265 -6.53 20.97 23.84
N SER A 266 -5.87 22.06 24.23
CA SER A 266 -4.47 22.33 23.88
C SER A 266 -3.46 21.38 24.51
N HIS A 267 -3.81 20.69 25.60
CA HIS A 267 -2.96 19.72 26.28
C HIS A 267 -3.24 18.27 25.84
N GLN A 268 -4.26 18.05 25.01
CA GLN A 268 -4.55 16.73 24.48
C GLN A 268 -3.63 16.38 23.30
N PRO A 269 -3.39 15.09 23.03
CA PRO A 269 -2.56 14.65 21.91
C PRO A 269 -3.01 15.26 20.58
N LYS A 270 -2.05 15.55 19.70
CA LYS A 270 -2.35 15.98 18.33
C LYS A 270 -2.86 14.79 17.55
N ASP A 271 -4.00 14.97 16.89
CA ASP A 271 -4.62 13.99 16.01
C ASP A 271 -5.50 14.80 15.06
N LEU A 272 -4.87 15.30 13.98
CA LEU A 272 -5.49 16.30 13.11
C LEU A 272 -6.86 15.82 12.64
N VAL A 273 -7.80 16.75 12.53
CA VAL A 273 -9.16 16.48 12.07
C VAL A 273 -9.64 17.60 11.15
N CYS A 274 -10.39 17.24 10.12
CA CYS A 274 -11.08 18.17 9.25
C CYS A 274 -12.57 18.20 9.60
N SER A 275 -13.14 19.39 9.72
CA SER A 275 -14.59 19.55 9.88
C SER A 275 -15.33 19.43 8.55
N THR A 276 -16.66 19.25 8.62
CA THR A 276 -17.55 19.33 7.45
C THR A 276 -17.56 20.72 6.80
N SER A 277 -17.15 21.75 7.54
CA SER A 277 -16.94 23.12 7.03
C SER A 277 -15.56 23.36 6.39
N GLY A 278 -14.71 22.33 6.30
CA GLY A 278 -13.35 22.45 5.73
C GLY A 278 -12.34 23.11 6.67
N GLU A 279 -12.60 23.13 7.98
CA GLU A 279 -11.69 23.69 8.98
C GLU A 279 -10.81 22.62 9.61
N LEU A 280 -9.49 22.80 9.47
CA LEU A 280 -8.50 21.97 10.15
C LEU A 280 -8.42 22.33 11.64
N LYS A 281 -8.51 21.32 12.51
CA LYS A 281 -8.29 21.44 13.97
C LYS A 281 -7.20 20.48 14.45
N PRO A 282 -6.47 20.84 15.53
CA PRO A 282 -5.32 20.07 15.99
C PRO A 282 -5.65 18.70 16.61
N ASN A 283 -6.87 18.56 17.13
CA ASN A 283 -7.38 17.32 17.73
C ASN A 283 -8.92 17.32 17.80
N PRO A 284 -9.56 16.15 18.03
CA PRO A 284 -11.00 16.05 18.15
C PRO A 284 -11.61 16.90 19.27
N CYS A 285 -10.91 17.11 20.39
CA CYS A 285 -11.39 18.00 21.46
C CYS A 285 -11.57 19.42 20.98
N SER A 286 -10.57 19.97 20.28
CA SER A 286 -10.63 21.33 19.74
C SER A 286 -11.79 21.46 18.74
N LEU A 287 -12.00 20.45 17.89
CA LEU A 287 -13.11 20.43 16.94
C LEU A 287 -14.48 20.39 17.63
N LEU A 288 -14.70 19.42 18.52
CA LEU A 288 -16.02 19.10 19.07
C LEU A 288 -16.40 19.97 20.29
N VAL A 289 -15.44 20.23 21.19
CA VAL A 289 -15.70 20.91 22.47
C VAL A 289 -15.45 22.41 22.35
N GLN A 290 -14.28 22.80 21.83
CA GLN A 290 -13.88 24.21 21.77
C GLN A 290 -14.61 24.97 20.65
N HIS A 291 -14.73 24.36 19.46
CA HIS A 291 -15.30 25.01 18.28
C HIS A 291 -16.71 24.53 17.90
N GLN A 292 -17.20 23.43 18.50
CA GLN A 292 -18.55 22.88 18.26
C GLN A 292 -18.83 22.61 16.77
N LEU A 293 -17.82 22.14 16.05
CA LEU A 293 -17.93 21.75 14.64
C LEU A 293 -18.22 20.26 14.50
N GLU A 294 -18.74 19.87 13.34
CA GLU A 294 -18.94 18.46 12.99
C GLU A 294 -17.70 17.88 12.31
N LEU A 295 -17.34 16.66 12.68
CA LEU A 295 -16.20 15.94 12.12
C LEU A 295 -16.53 15.41 10.72
N ALA A 296 -15.73 15.77 9.71
CA ALA A 296 -15.77 15.10 8.40
C ALA A 296 -14.90 13.84 8.39
N TYR A 297 -13.63 14.00 8.79
CA TYR A 297 -12.65 12.92 8.85
C TYR A 297 -11.41 13.28 9.69
N PHE A 298 -10.67 12.24 10.10
CA PHE A 298 -9.34 12.39 10.69
C PHE A 298 -8.31 12.66 9.59
N GLY A 299 -7.35 13.54 9.87
CA GLY A 299 -6.32 13.99 8.94
C GLY A 299 -6.38 15.49 8.66
N GLU A 300 -5.47 15.95 7.80
CA GLU A 300 -5.54 17.30 7.23
C GLU A 300 -6.74 17.43 6.29
N CYS A 301 -7.32 18.63 6.16
CA CYS A 301 -8.30 18.88 5.11
C CYS A 301 -7.65 18.73 3.73
N LEU A 302 -8.16 17.77 2.96
CA LEU A 302 -7.63 17.43 1.65
C LEU A 302 -8.12 18.43 0.59
N LYS A 303 -7.28 18.67 -0.43
CA LYS A 303 -7.64 19.42 -1.63
C LYS A 303 -7.67 18.48 -2.83
N GLY A 304 -8.42 18.85 -3.87
CA GLY A 304 -8.45 18.11 -5.15
C GLY A 304 -9.41 16.92 -5.20
N CYS A 305 -10.05 16.57 -4.09
CA CYS A 305 -11.15 15.60 -4.00
C CYS A 305 -12.50 16.31 -3.85
N ASN A 306 -13.60 15.58 -4.00
CA ASN A 306 -14.95 16.08 -3.73
C ASN A 306 -15.35 15.85 -2.26
N ASP A 307 -15.78 16.92 -1.59
CA ASP A 307 -16.27 16.87 -0.20
C ASP A 307 -17.75 16.49 -0.08
N ASP A 308 -18.48 16.47 -1.20
CA ASP A 308 -19.89 16.06 -1.26
C ASP A 308 -20.08 14.82 -2.13
N GLY A 309 -21.14 14.08 -1.86
CA GLY A 309 -21.52 12.87 -2.59
C GLY A 309 -20.91 11.61 -2.00
N THR A 310 -21.79 10.66 -1.65
CA THR A 310 -21.40 9.32 -1.18
C THR A 310 -20.60 8.58 -2.24
N VAL A 311 -19.58 7.83 -1.83
CA VAL A 311 -18.75 7.00 -2.72
C VAL A 311 -18.51 5.61 -2.13
N CYS A 312 -18.29 4.62 -2.99
CA CYS A 312 -17.84 3.31 -2.61
C CYS A 312 -16.32 3.25 -2.71
N GLY A 313 -15.65 2.87 -1.63
CA GLY A 313 -14.22 2.61 -1.62
C GLY A 313 -13.89 1.22 -2.16
N VAL A 314 -12.66 1.06 -2.68
CA VAL A 314 -12.15 -0.25 -3.13
C VAL A 314 -12.04 -1.28 -2.00
N ASP A 315 -12.15 -0.87 -0.74
CA ASP A 315 -12.18 -1.70 0.45
C ASP A 315 -13.60 -2.18 0.84
N GLY A 316 -14.61 -1.89 0.00
CA GLY A 316 -16.00 -2.28 0.23
C GLY A 316 -16.73 -1.42 1.27
N ASN A 317 -16.15 -0.31 1.73
CA ASN A 317 -16.80 0.62 2.64
C ASN A 317 -17.43 1.80 1.89
N THR A 318 -18.60 2.22 2.37
CA THR A 318 -19.27 3.44 1.89
C THR A 318 -18.78 4.65 2.69
N TYR A 319 -18.33 5.68 1.98
CA TYR A 319 -17.84 6.94 2.53
C TYR A 319 -18.79 8.09 2.20
N SER A 320 -18.88 9.07 3.09
CA SER A 320 -19.73 10.25 2.90
C SER A 320 -19.23 11.16 1.77
N SER A 321 -17.93 11.11 1.46
CA SER A 321 -17.30 11.89 0.40
C SER A 321 -16.03 11.21 -0.14
N GLU A 322 -15.58 11.64 -1.33
CA GLU A 322 -14.30 11.23 -1.90
C GLU A 322 -13.14 11.62 -0.97
N CYS A 323 -13.18 12.83 -0.39
CA CYS A 323 -12.17 13.28 0.55
C CYS A 323 -12.10 12.41 1.81
N GLN A 324 -13.23 11.93 2.34
CA GLN A 324 -13.24 11.01 3.48
C GLN A 324 -12.57 9.67 3.13
N ALA A 325 -12.82 9.12 1.93
CA ALA A 325 -12.16 7.91 1.47
C ALA A 325 -10.64 8.12 1.32
N HIS A 326 -10.21 9.24 0.72
CA HIS A 326 -8.80 9.55 0.54
C HIS A 326 -8.06 9.85 1.83
N ALA A 327 -8.72 10.46 2.82
CA ALA A 327 -8.16 10.67 4.16
C ALA A 327 -7.82 9.34 4.86
N ARG A 328 -8.53 8.27 4.49
CA ARG A 328 -8.27 6.88 4.91
C ARG A 328 -7.24 6.14 4.03
N LEU A 329 -6.68 6.81 3.02
CA LEU A 329 -5.84 6.24 1.96
C LEU A 329 -6.56 5.21 1.09
N ILE A 330 -7.89 5.32 0.96
CA ILE A 330 -8.71 4.44 0.14
C ILE A 330 -8.99 5.10 -1.22
N ALA A 331 -8.78 4.33 -2.29
CA ALA A 331 -9.21 4.74 -3.62
C ALA A 331 -10.72 4.58 -3.77
N VAL A 332 -11.35 5.50 -4.49
CA VAL A 332 -12.77 5.38 -4.84
C VAL A 332 -12.91 4.37 -5.99
N ASP A 333 -13.85 3.45 -5.83
CA ASP A 333 -14.24 2.48 -6.86
C ASP A 333 -15.29 3.10 -7.79
N TYR A 334 -16.41 3.58 -7.22
CA TYR A 334 -17.47 4.26 -7.97
C TYR A 334 -18.27 5.23 -7.08
N ALA A 335 -19.04 6.12 -7.72
CA ALA A 335 -19.93 7.05 -7.05
C ALA A 335 -21.20 6.35 -6.53
N GLY A 336 -21.68 6.76 -5.36
CA GLY A 336 -22.80 6.15 -4.65
C GLY A 336 -22.36 5.15 -3.57
N PRO A 337 -23.31 4.56 -2.83
CA PRO A 337 -23.00 3.56 -1.81
C PRO A 337 -22.49 2.25 -2.42
N CYS A 338 -21.75 1.48 -1.63
CA CYS A 338 -21.35 0.15 -2.05
C CYS A 338 -22.57 -0.78 -2.13
N ILE A 339 -22.80 -1.38 -3.31
CA ILE A 339 -23.97 -2.22 -3.60
C ILE A 339 -23.61 -3.58 -4.22
N THR A 340 -22.34 -3.80 -4.57
CA THR A 340 -21.89 -4.99 -5.28
C THR A 340 -20.39 -5.23 -5.04
N ILE A 341 -19.91 -6.41 -5.45
CA ILE A 341 -18.50 -6.82 -5.40
C ILE A 341 -18.04 -7.23 -6.80
N GLY A 342 -16.80 -6.88 -7.14
CA GLY A 342 -16.17 -7.28 -8.40
C GLY A 342 -15.57 -8.67 -8.35
N LEU A 343 -15.72 -9.41 -9.46
CA LEU A 343 -15.05 -10.68 -9.71
C LEU A 343 -13.56 -10.46 -10.00
N ILE A 344 -12.64 -11.16 -9.35
CA ILE A 344 -11.20 -11.00 -9.58
C ILE A 344 -10.79 -11.47 -10.98
N ASP A 345 -10.30 -10.56 -11.82
CA ASP A 345 -9.71 -10.87 -13.12
C ASP A 345 -8.32 -10.24 -13.21
N ALA A 346 -7.42 -10.85 -13.99
CA ALA A 346 -6.12 -10.27 -14.30
C ALA A 346 -6.22 -9.08 -15.28
N GLU A 347 -7.28 -9.03 -16.09
CA GLU A 347 -7.52 -7.92 -16.99
C GLU A 347 -8.09 -6.70 -16.27
N PRO A 348 -7.55 -5.49 -16.53
CA PRO A 348 -8.03 -4.25 -15.93
C PRO A 348 -9.29 -3.76 -16.63
N LYS A 349 -10.40 -4.46 -16.38
CA LYS A 349 -11.73 -4.16 -16.92
C LYS A 349 -12.74 -4.00 -15.80
N LYS A 350 -13.94 -3.55 -16.17
CA LYS A 350 -15.08 -3.52 -15.26
C LYS A 350 -15.43 -4.96 -14.83
N GLN A 351 -15.38 -5.22 -13.53
CA GLN A 351 -15.59 -6.54 -12.93
C GLN A 351 -16.99 -6.73 -12.32
N CYS A 352 -17.81 -5.68 -12.30
CA CYS A 352 -19.17 -5.68 -11.76
C CYS A 352 -20.25 -5.62 -12.84
N THR A 353 -21.49 -5.96 -12.43
CA THR A 353 -22.68 -5.92 -13.30
C THR A 353 -23.06 -4.49 -13.75
N LYS A 354 -24.09 -4.36 -14.58
CA LYS A 354 -24.50 -3.09 -15.21
C LYS A 354 -24.95 -2.00 -14.22
N SER A 355 -25.21 -2.31 -12.95
CA SER A 355 -25.67 -1.34 -11.95
C SER A 355 -24.60 -0.34 -11.50
N VAL A 356 -23.33 -0.65 -11.71
CA VAL A 356 -22.21 0.25 -11.38
C VAL A 356 -21.79 1.05 -12.61
N THR A 357 -21.54 2.34 -12.46
CA THR A 357 -20.91 3.17 -13.49
C THR A 357 -19.49 3.48 -13.05
N CYS A 358 -18.50 3.03 -13.82
CA CYS A 358 -17.10 3.27 -13.50
C CYS A 358 -16.66 4.67 -13.93
N PRO A 359 -15.77 5.32 -13.17
CA PRO A 359 -15.10 6.53 -13.62
C PRO A 359 -14.39 6.30 -14.96
N GLU A 360 -14.35 7.33 -15.80
CA GLU A 360 -13.59 7.29 -17.05
C GLU A 360 -12.09 7.25 -16.73
N LEU A 361 -11.34 6.45 -17.49
CA LEU A 361 -9.89 6.40 -17.37
C LEU A 361 -9.29 7.68 -17.97
N PRO A 362 -8.23 8.25 -17.37
CA PRO A 362 -7.59 9.47 -17.87
C PRO A 362 -7.07 9.35 -19.31
N GLU A 363 -6.69 8.15 -19.74
CA GLU A 363 -6.21 7.86 -21.10
C GLU A 363 -6.87 6.60 -21.66
N SER A 364 -7.18 6.59 -22.96
CA SER A 364 -7.84 5.47 -23.63
C SER A 364 -7.01 4.18 -23.67
N ASP A 365 -5.68 4.31 -23.63
CA ASP A 365 -4.74 3.20 -23.77
C ASP A 365 -4.13 2.76 -22.43
N CYS A 366 -4.54 3.40 -21.33
CA CYS A 366 -4.08 3.05 -20.00
C CYS A 366 -4.75 1.75 -19.53
N LEU A 367 -4.02 0.64 -19.66
CA LEU A 367 -4.41 -0.65 -19.09
C LEU A 367 -3.99 -0.67 -17.61
N GLY A 368 -4.85 -0.10 -16.77
CA GLY A 368 -4.64 0.07 -15.33
C GLY A 368 -4.69 -1.21 -14.51
N VAL A 369 -5.30 -1.16 -13.32
CA VAL A 369 -5.56 -2.31 -12.45
C VAL A 369 -6.95 -2.21 -11.86
N THR A 370 -7.68 -3.33 -11.82
CA THR A 370 -8.90 -3.46 -11.02
C THR A 370 -8.54 -4.16 -9.70
N PRO A 371 -8.56 -3.47 -8.55
CA PRO A 371 -8.23 -4.09 -7.25
C PRO A 371 -9.12 -5.31 -6.95
N PRO A 372 -8.61 -6.34 -6.25
CA PRO A 372 -9.41 -7.52 -5.90
C PRO A 372 -10.69 -7.14 -5.13
N GLY A 373 -11.85 -7.51 -5.67
CA GLY A 373 -13.15 -7.19 -5.09
C GLY A 373 -13.73 -5.83 -5.51
N ALA A 374 -12.96 -4.97 -6.18
CA ALA A 374 -13.45 -3.71 -6.73
C ALA A 374 -14.08 -3.89 -8.12
N CYS A 375 -14.94 -2.95 -8.50
CA CYS A 375 -15.65 -2.98 -9.76
C CYS A 375 -14.88 -2.36 -10.92
N CYS A 376 -14.13 -1.30 -10.66
CA CYS A 376 -13.67 -0.37 -11.67
C CYS A 376 -12.15 -0.38 -11.81
N PRO A 377 -11.64 -0.38 -13.06
CA PRO A 377 -10.21 -0.26 -13.30
C PRO A 377 -9.72 1.14 -12.92
N ILE A 378 -8.48 1.21 -12.46
CA ILE A 378 -7.80 2.46 -12.06
C ILE A 378 -6.46 2.54 -12.80
N CYS A 379 -6.20 3.67 -13.44
CA CYS A 379 -4.89 3.99 -14.01
C CYS A 379 -3.88 4.32 -12.92
N THR A 380 -3.04 3.35 -12.54
CA THR A 380 -2.14 3.48 -11.40
C THR A 380 -1.00 2.46 -11.43
N GLY A 381 0.12 2.80 -10.81
CA GLY A 381 1.11 1.80 -10.40
C GLY A 381 0.59 1.00 -9.23
N ALA A 382 0.42 -0.31 -9.39
CA ALA A 382 -0.06 -1.18 -8.32
C ALA A 382 0.90 -2.32 -7.99
N LEU A 383 0.94 -2.68 -6.71
CA LEU A 383 1.66 -3.82 -6.17
C LEU A 383 0.83 -4.52 -5.08
N LYS A 384 0.96 -5.84 -4.99
CA LYS A 384 0.45 -6.64 -3.88
C LYS A 384 1.59 -6.99 -2.94
N VAL A 385 1.36 -6.89 -1.65
CA VAL A 385 2.38 -7.08 -0.62
C VAL A 385 1.94 -8.16 0.37
N LEU A 386 2.76 -9.20 0.50
CA LEU A 386 2.58 -10.23 1.53
C LEU A 386 3.25 -9.78 2.83
N TYR A 387 2.61 -10.09 3.95
CA TYR A 387 3.10 -9.79 5.28
C TYR A 387 3.03 -11.02 6.20
N SER A 388 3.85 -11.04 7.26
CA SER A 388 3.89 -12.16 8.21
C SER A 388 2.99 -11.88 9.42
N GLN A 389 1.80 -12.49 9.43
CA GLN A 389 0.89 -12.43 10.57
C GLN A 389 1.55 -12.99 11.85
N LYS A 390 2.27 -14.12 11.73
CA LYS A 390 2.98 -14.77 12.85
C LYS A 390 4.05 -13.85 13.45
N TYR A 391 4.72 -13.04 12.63
CA TYR A 391 5.69 -12.06 13.11
C TYR A 391 5.01 -10.91 13.86
N ILE A 392 3.91 -10.38 13.33
CA ILE A 392 3.10 -9.33 13.97
C ILE A 392 2.63 -9.80 15.35
N ASP A 393 1.99 -10.97 15.42
CA ASP A 393 1.43 -11.51 16.67
C ASP A 393 2.54 -11.78 17.68
N ARG A 394 3.70 -12.30 17.25
CA ARG A 394 4.86 -12.49 18.13
C ARG A 394 5.35 -11.17 18.73
N ILE A 395 5.37 -10.07 17.98
CA ILE A 395 5.84 -8.79 18.51
C ILE A 395 4.84 -8.23 19.51
N VAL A 396 3.55 -8.22 19.15
CA VAL A 396 2.51 -7.65 20.00
C VAL A 396 2.34 -8.44 21.31
N LEU A 397 2.44 -9.77 21.29
CA LEU A 397 2.39 -10.59 22.52
C LEU A 397 3.44 -10.26 23.56
N ASN A 398 4.63 -9.90 23.10
CA ASN A 398 5.80 -9.78 23.96
C ASN A 398 5.99 -8.34 24.46
N MET A 399 5.09 -7.41 24.10
CA MET A 399 5.29 -5.99 24.29
C MET A 399 3.98 -5.21 24.53
N ASP A 400 4.11 -3.92 24.85
CA ASP A 400 3.00 -3.03 25.21
C ASP A 400 1.97 -2.85 24.06
N SER A 401 0.72 -2.59 24.44
CA SER A 401 -0.42 -2.33 23.56
C SER A 401 -0.16 -1.21 22.53
N GLU A 402 0.73 -0.25 22.85
CA GLU A 402 1.12 0.85 21.98
C GLU A 402 1.81 0.39 20.67
N LEU A 403 2.49 -0.77 20.68
CA LEU A 403 3.16 -1.29 19.49
C LEU A 403 2.18 -1.87 18.48
N ALA A 404 0.99 -2.29 18.94
CA ALA A 404 -0.07 -2.78 18.05
C ALA A 404 -0.48 -1.69 17.05
N GLU A 405 -0.37 -0.41 17.41
CA GLU A 405 -0.67 0.70 16.50
C GLU A 405 0.27 0.75 15.29
N SER A 406 1.51 0.24 15.40
CA SER A 406 2.43 0.16 14.27
C SER A 406 1.94 -0.79 13.17
N PHE A 407 1.07 -1.74 13.52
CA PHE A 407 0.51 -2.75 12.61
C PHE A 407 -0.94 -2.48 12.20
N LEU A 408 -1.38 -1.23 12.32
CA LEU A 408 -2.58 -0.76 11.63
C LEU A 408 -2.28 -0.60 10.15
N VAL A 409 -3.16 -1.10 9.28
CA VAL A 409 -2.96 -1.04 7.81
C VAL A 409 -2.71 0.40 7.34
N GLU A 410 -3.47 1.35 7.86
CA GLU A 410 -3.28 2.77 7.52
C GLU A 410 -1.90 3.31 7.93
N ASN A 411 -1.37 2.90 9.09
CA ASN A 411 -0.04 3.34 9.54
C ASN A 411 1.07 2.74 8.66
N MET A 412 0.91 1.48 8.24
CA MET A 412 1.80 0.84 7.27
C MET A 412 1.73 1.53 5.90
N LEU A 413 0.53 1.88 5.42
CA LEU A 413 0.36 2.62 4.15
C LEU A 413 0.95 4.03 4.24
N LYS A 414 0.74 4.76 5.35
CA LYS A 414 1.39 6.05 5.62
C LYS A 414 2.91 5.92 5.60
N ALA A 415 3.45 4.83 6.15
CA ALA A 415 4.88 4.56 6.16
C ALA A 415 5.46 4.25 4.78
N LEU A 416 4.76 3.44 3.97
CA LEU A 416 5.12 3.24 2.56
C LEU A 416 4.99 4.54 1.75
N GLY A 417 3.98 5.37 2.04
CA GLY A 417 3.73 6.62 1.34
C GLY A 417 4.87 7.64 1.49
N ARG A 418 5.63 7.57 2.59
CA ARG A 418 6.85 8.37 2.78
C ARG A 418 7.99 8.00 1.83
N GLN A 419 7.94 6.83 1.19
CA GLN A 419 8.93 6.45 0.17
C GLN A 419 8.63 7.09 -1.20
N ILE A 420 7.44 7.70 -1.37
CA ILE A 420 7.07 8.39 -2.60
C ILE A 420 7.69 9.79 -2.62
N GLN A 421 8.54 10.05 -3.61
CA GLN A 421 9.27 11.31 -3.77
C GLN A 421 8.63 12.28 -4.78
N VAL A 422 7.72 11.77 -5.61
CA VAL A 422 6.98 12.56 -6.61
C VAL A 422 5.74 13.19 -5.98
N ALA A 423 5.58 14.51 -6.12
CA ALA A 423 4.47 15.25 -5.50
C ALA A 423 3.11 14.98 -6.17
N GLU A 424 3.14 14.66 -7.46
CA GLU A 424 1.96 14.30 -8.25
C GLU A 424 1.45 12.89 -7.96
N CYS A 425 2.15 12.10 -7.14
CA CYS A 425 1.80 10.72 -6.82
C CYS A 425 1.47 10.56 -5.33
N THR A 426 0.42 9.80 -5.03
CA THR A 426 0.01 9.47 -3.67
C THR A 426 -0.26 7.98 -3.51
N LEU A 427 -0.01 7.46 -2.31
CA LEU A 427 -0.25 6.07 -1.99
C LEU A 427 -1.67 5.88 -1.47
N ARG A 428 -2.36 4.89 -2.00
CA ARG A 428 -3.64 4.36 -1.53
C ARG A 428 -3.51 2.86 -1.35
N GLY A 429 -4.36 2.23 -0.58
CA GLY A 429 -4.31 0.78 -0.40
C GLY A 429 -5.23 0.28 0.69
N HIS A 430 -5.39 -1.04 0.75
CA HIS A 430 -6.19 -1.71 1.76
C HIS A 430 -5.78 -3.19 1.88
N LEU A 431 -6.31 -3.88 2.89
CA LEU A 431 -6.21 -5.33 3.01
C LEU A 431 -7.27 -5.99 2.13
N THR A 432 -6.86 -6.84 1.19
CA THR A 432 -7.75 -7.47 0.22
C THR A 432 -8.42 -8.72 0.79
N ILE A 433 -9.43 -9.22 0.06
CA ILE A 433 -10.06 -10.51 0.31
C ILE A 433 -9.14 -11.73 0.10
N GLU A 434 -7.96 -11.53 -0.50
CA GLU A 434 -6.92 -12.57 -0.69
C GLU A 434 -5.89 -12.57 0.45
N ASN A 435 -6.15 -11.80 1.53
CA ASN A 435 -5.31 -11.63 2.72
C ASN A 435 -3.90 -11.09 2.42
N ASP A 436 -3.82 -10.21 1.41
CA ASP A 436 -2.63 -9.43 1.08
C ASP A 436 -2.95 -7.93 1.11
N LEU A 437 -1.91 -7.09 1.17
CA LEU A 437 -2.09 -5.64 1.06
C LEU A 437 -1.97 -5.25 -0.41
N ILE A 438 -3.02 -4.65 -0.97
CA ILE A 438 -2.88 -3.96 -2.25
C ILE A 438 -2.48 -2.51 -2.03
N VAL A 439 -1.44 -2.08 -2.73
CA VAL A 439 -0.92 -0.72 -2.72
C VAL A 439 -1.06 -0.16 -4.12
N LEU A 440 -1.69 1.01 -4.21
CA LEU A 440 -1.94 1.76 -5.44
C LEU A 440 -1.20 3.09 -5.32
N VAL A 441 -0.33 3.40 -6.27
CA VAL A 441 0.33 4.69 -6.40
C VAL A 441 -0.37 5.46 -7.51
N THR A 442 -1.34 6.26 -7.08
CA THR A 442 -2.26 7.00 -7.95
C THR A 442 -1.81 8.45 -8.10
N THR A 443 -2.25 9.13 -9.15
CA THR A 443 -2.01 10.57 -9.28
C THR A 443 -2.85 11.37 -8.27
N THR A 444 -2.36 12.54 -7.85
CA THR A 444 -3.12 13.57 -7.13
C THR A 444 -3.82 14.57 -8.06
N LYS A 445 -3.54 14.50 -9.38
CA LYS A 445 -4.13 15.38 -10.39
C LYS A 445 -5.40 14.75 -10.95
N ARG A 446 -6.43 15.59 -11.19
CA ARG A 446 -7.69 15.14 -11.83
C ARG A 446 -7.47 14.73 -13.30
N ASN A 447 -6.68 15.51 -14.02
CA ASN A 447 -6.28 15.25 -15.40
C ASN A 447 -4.74 15.15 -15.45
N PRO A 448 -4.17 14.00 -15.08
CA PRO A 448 -2.73 13.80 -15.12
C PRO A 448 -2.23 13.76 -16.58
N SER A 449 -1.00 14.19 -16.80
CA SER A 449 -0.31 13.89 -18.06
C SER A 449 0.26 12.47 -18.06
N ARG A 450 0.62 11.97 -19.25
CA ARG A 450 1.18 10.63 -19.41
C ARG A 450 2.46 10.44 -18.60
N ILE A 451 3.35 11.42 -18.63
CA ILE A 451 4.59 11.45 -17.84
C ILE A 451 4.29 11.35 -16.33
N GLN A 452 3.24 12.01 -15.84
CA GLN A 452 2.84 11.95 -14.43
C GLN A 452 2.29 10.57 -14.03
N LEU A 453 1.52 9.93 -14.92
CA LEU A 453 1.05 8.56 -14.72
C LEU A 453 2.22 7.57 -14.69
N GLU A 454 3.14 7.66 -15.66
CA GLU A 454 4.37 6.86 -15.73
C GLU A 454 5.25 7.05 -14.48
N ALA A 455 5.36 8.28 -13.97
CA ALA A 455 6.08 8.56 -12.73
C ALA A 455 5.48 7.82 -11.52
N CYS A 456 4.15 7.76 -11.41
CA CYS A 456 3.49 7.05 -10.32
C CYS A 456 3.64 5.53 -10.44
N VAL A 457 3.66 5.01 -11.67
CA VAL A 457 4.01 3.61 -11.95
C VAL A 457 5.43 3.28 -11.46
N LEU A 458 6.41 4.09 -11.82
CA LEU A 458 7.80 3.90 -11.39
C LEU A 458 7.99 4.02 -9.87
N GLU A 459 7.23 4.90 -9.21
CA GLU A 459 7.25 5.01 -7.74
C GLU A 459 6.67 3.75 -7.08
N ALA A 460 5.66 3.10 -7.66
CA ALA A 460 5.16 1.81 -7.21
C ALA A 460 6.20 0.69 -7.36
N GLU A 461 6.84 0.60 -8.53
CA GLU A 461 7.91 -0.37 -8.79
C GLU A 461 9.09 -0.21 -7.84
N LYS A 462 9.50 1.04 -7.57
CA LYS A 462 10.53 1.36 -6.58
C LYS A 462 10.17 0.81 -5.20
N ILE A 463 8.93 0.99 -4.74
CA ILE A 463 8.47 0.47 -3.45
C ILE A 463 8.53 -1.07 -3.44
N ALA A 464 8.09 -1.72 -4.51
CA ALA A 464 8.13 -3.18 -4.61
C ALA A 464 9.56 -3.72 -4.48
N VAL A 465 10.52 -3.10 -5.18
CA VAL A 465 11.94 -3.48 -5.10
C VAL A 465 12.51 -3.25 -3.70
N LEU A 466 12.14 -2.14 -3.04
CA LEU A 466 12.59 -1.86 -1.67
C LEU A 466 12.11 -2.92 -0.67
N ILE A 467 10.85 -3.38 -0.80
CA ILE A 467 10.29 -4.46 0.02
C ILE A 467 10.97 -5.79 -0.31
N GLN A 468 11.02 -6.15 -1.59
CA GLN A 468 11.58 -7.42 -2.07
C GLN A 468 13.04 -7.62 -1.64
N ARG A 469 13.83 -6.54 -1.62
CA ARG A 469 15.23 -6.57 -1.21
C ARG A 469 15.43 -6.37 0.30
N SER A 470 14.37 -6.35 1.10
CA SER A 470 14.42 -6.09 2.54
C SER A 470 15.25 -4.83 2.86
N SER A 471 15.05 -3.76 2.08
CA SER A 471 15.84 -2.53 2.21
C SER A 471 15.77 -1.99 3.63
N PRO A 472 16.90 -1.52 4.22
CA PRO A 472 16.89 -0.88 5.53
C PRO A 472 15.91 0.31 5.62
N ARG A 473 15.59 0.97 4.50
CA ARG A 473 14.56 2.03 4.46
C ARG A 473 13.14 1.54 4.76
N ILE A 474 12.89 0.25 4.60
CA ILE A 474 11.62 -0.42 4.88
C ILE A 474 11.72 -1.14 6.23
N VAL A 475 12.66 -2.08 6.37
CA VAL A 475 12.68 -3.04 7.49
C VAL A 475 13.12 -2.45 8.84
N SER A 476 13.67 -1.23 8.84
CA SER A 476 14.04 -0.51 10.06
C SER A 476 12.87 0.16 10.76
N GLU A 477 11.74 0.38 10.08
CA GLU A 477 10.52 0.85 10.74
C GLU A 477 9.65 -0.36 11.12
N LEU A 478 9.18 -0.40 12.37
CA LEU A 478 8.54 -1.58 12.93
C LEU A 478 7.34 -2.06 12.12
N GLY A 479 6.40 -1.16 11.78
CA GLY A 479 5.19 -1.52 11.03
C GLY A 479 5.49 -2.13 9.65
N LEU A 480 6.52 -1.62 8.97
CA LEU A 480 6.95 -2.12 7.66
C LEU A 480 7.81 -3.38 7.75
N SER A 481 8.40 -3.68 8.91
CA SER A 481 9.26 -4.86 9.09
C SER A 481 8.53 -6.20 8.96
N ALA A 482 7.18 -6.19 9.00
CA ALA A 482 6.35 -7.36 8.76
C ALA A 482 6.14 -7.68 7.26
N LEU A 483 6.46 -6.74 6.36
CA LEU A 483 6.33 -6.94 4.92
C LEU A 483 7.44 -7.87 4.40
N ILE A 484 7.07 -8.86 3.59
CA ILE A 484 7.97 -9.95 3.20
C ILE A 484 8.38 -9.83 1.73
N THR A 485 7.41 -9.69 0.84
CA THR A 485 7.61 -9.67 -0.60
C THR A 485 6.53 -8.81 -1.24
N ALA A 486 6.83 -8.26 -2.42
CA ALA A 486 5.92 -7.45 -3.19
C ALA A 486 5.91 -7.89 -4.65
N THR A 487 4.72 -8.02 -5.24
CA THR A 487 4.51 -8.40 -6.64
C THR A 487 3.82 -7.26 -7.38
N ILE A 488 4.36 -6.89 -8.55
CA ILE A 488 3.75 -5.89 -9.42
C ILE A 488 2.51 -6.49 -10.10
N VAL A 489 1.40 -5.73 -10.10
CA VAL A 489 0.11 -6.20 -10.64
C VAL A 489 -0.49 -5.29 -11.71
N HIS A 490 0.21 -4.22 -12.08
CA HIS A 490 -0.18 -3.38 -13.23
C HIS A 490 0.47 -3.88 -14.52
N GLN A 491 -0.16 -3.62 -15.66
CA GLN A 491 0.43 -3.95 -16.96
C GLN A 491 1.53 -2.92 -17.29
N PRO A 492 2.66 -3.35 -17.87
CA PRO A 492 3.69 -2.42 -18.33
C PRO A 492 3.09 -1.53 -19.42
N ASN A 493 3.29 -0.21 -19.32
CA ASN A 493 2.91 0.72 -20.37
C ASN A 493 3.59 0.28 -21.68
N LYS A 494 2.84 0.21 -22.80
CA LYS A 494 3.33 -0.18 -24.14
C LYS A 494 4.26 0.86 -24.78
N SER A 495 4.98 1.61 -23.96
CA SER A 495 5.69 2.81 -24.32
C SER A 495 7.17 2.70 -24.00
N ALA A 496 7.81 1.62 -24.46
CA ALA A 496 9.27 1.47 -24.52
C ALA A 496 9.67 0.15 -25.20
N ALA A 497 8.79 -0.85 -25.23
CA ALA A 497 9.02 -2.06 -25.99
C ALA A 497 8.43 -1.90 -27.39
N ASN A 498 9.30 -1.69 -28.39
CA ASN A 498 8.96 -1.88 -29.79
C ASN A 498 8.12 -3.15 -29.92
N SER A 499 6.98 -3.02 -30.58
CA SER A 499 6.08 -4.09 -30.96
C SER A 499 6.86 -5.21 -31.67
N LEU A 500 7.25 -6.25 -30.95
CA LEU A 500 7.34 -7.58 -31.56
C LEU A 500 5.90 -8.04 -31.74
N SER A 501 5.32 -7.59 -32.85
CA SER A 501 4.03 -8.10 -33.31
C SER A 501 4.10 -9.64 -33.35
N SER A 502 3.03 -10.27 -32.89
CA SER A 502 2.81 -11.73 -32.95
C SER A 502 2.83 -12.30 -34.38
N ALA A 503 2.98 -11.46 -35.41
CA ALA A 503 3.19 -11.85 -36.81
C ALA A 503 4.66 -12.15 -37.17
N ALA A 504 5.63 -11.71 -36.36
CA ALA A 504 7.05 -12.00 -36.62
C ALA A 504 7.42 -13.46 -36.27
N ILE A 505 6.73 -14.07 -35.30
CA ILE A 505 7.02 -15.44 -34.84
C ILE A 505 6.49 -16.48 -35.85
N THR A 506 5.37 -16.22 -36.53
CA THR A 506 4.83 -17.11 -37.56
C THR A 506 5.63 -17.06 -38.87
N SER A 507 6.23 -15.92 -39.18
CA SER A 507 7.06 -15.72 -40.37
C SER A 507 8.43 -16.44 -40.27
N ILE A 508 9.02 -16.46 -39.06
CA ILE A 508 10.30 -17.17 -38.81
C ILE A 508 10.09 -18.69 -38.79
N LEU A 509 8.94 -19.18 -38.29
CA LEU A 509 8.63 -20.62 -38.33
C LEU A 509 8.39 -21.15 -39.76
N CYS A 510 7.77 -20.35 -40.64
CA CYS A 510 7.55 -20.75 -42.04
C CYS A 510 8.84 -20.80 -42.87
N LEU A 511 9.79 -19.89 -42.61
CA LEU A 511 11.10 -19.88 -43.31
C LEU A 511 11.99 -21.06 -42.89
N CYS A 512 11.95 -21.46 -41.61
CA CYS A 512 12.70 -22.63 -41.12
C CYS A 512 12.15 -23.96 -41.65
N VAL A 513 10.82 -24.09 -41.85
CA VAL A 513 10.22 -25.29 -42.42
C VAL A 513 10.48 -25.37 -43.94
N ALA A 514 10.48 -24.24 -44.65
CA ALA A 514 10.80 -24.22 -46.08
C ALA A 514 12.28 -24.61 -46.37
N ALA A 515 13.22 -24.17 -45.52
CA ALA A 515 14.64 -24.51 -45.68
C ALA A 515 14.95 -26.00 -45.40
N MET A 516 14.13 -26.68 -44.60
CA MET A 516 14.27 -28.12 -44.33
C MET A 516 13.73 -29.01 -45.46
N PHE A 517 12.89 -28.48 -46.35
CA PHE A 517 12.34 -29.23 -47.50
C PHE A 517 13.10 -29.02 -48.81
N THR A 518 14.03 -28.05 -48.89
CA THR A 518 14.91 -27.85 -50.07
C THR A 518 16.28 -28.51 -49.92
N ALA A 519 16.55 -29.18 -48.80
CA ALA A 519 17.74 -29.98 -48.57
C ALA A 519 17.36 -31.47 -48.45
N ARG A 520 16.78 -32.03 -49.52
CA ARG A 520 16.77 -33.46 -49.80
C ARG A 520 16.72 -33.73 -51.28
#